data_AF-A0A1B6DGI3-F1
#
_entry.id   AF-A0A1B6DGI3-F1
#
_cell.length_a   1.000
_cell.length_b   1.000
_cell.length_c   1.000
_cell.angle_alpha   90.00
_cell.angle_beta   90.00
_cell.angle_gamma   90.00
#
_symmetry.space_group_name_H-M   'P 1'
#
loop_
_entity.id
_entity.type
_entity.pdbx_description
1 polymer ?
#
loop_
_entity_poly.entity_id
_entity_poly.type
_entity_poly.pdbx_seq_one_letter_code
_entity_poly.pdbx_strand_id
1 'polypeptide(L)'
;LSLTLVYLHGFQCSYNPKNYKKPAFHDLEVRITNSLTKPEANGGEQLLRDLFNYFSYLDDIDTMIDGNDTTGLRMLLKVGTQGPAFFNATYDLGLLKKKFVWDEADVFEFHDTMKDIDYEWKLVSKHFAKINRTLNMR
;
A
#
# COMPACT_ATOMS: atom_id res chain seq x y z
N LEU A 1 -10.24 38.36 -26.46
CA LEU A 1 -9.96 37.72 -25.16
C LEU A 1 -10.03 36.22 -25.38
N SER A 2 -8.86 35.60 -25.54
CA SER A 2 -8.69 34.18 -25.83
C SER A 2 -8.93 33.36 -24.58
N LEU A 3 -9.85 32.39 -24.66
CA LEU A 3 -9.99 31.31 -23.68
C LEU A 3 -9.72 30.00 -24.40
N THR A 4 -8.44 29.69 -24.58
CA THR A 4 -8.00 28.35 -24.99
C THR A 4 -8.04 27.48 -23.74
N LEU A 5 -9.16 26.77 -23.57
CA LEU A 5 -9.28 25.66 -22.63
C LEU A 5 -8.23 24.61 -22.98
N VAL A 6 -7.24 24.46 -22.09
CA VAL A 6 -6.25 23.39 -22.15
C VAL A 6 -6.99 22.07 -21.92
N TYR A 7 -7.07 21.27 -22.98
CA TYR A 7 -7.54 19.90 -22.93
C TYR A 7 -6.57 19.08 -22.08
N LEU A 8 -6.94 18.83 -20.82
CA LEU A 8 -6.39 17.75 -20.02
C LEU A 8 -6.85 16.43 -20.64
N HIS A 9 -5.94 15.75 -21.34
CA HIS A 9 -6.11 14.34 -21.65
C HIS A 9 -6.06 13.58 -20.32
N GLY A 10 -7.23 13.37 -19.73
CA GLY A 10 -7.42 12.37 -18.69
C GLY A 10 -7.10 11.01 -19.29
N PHE A 11 -5.99 10.41 -18.85
CA PHE A 11 -5.84 8.97 -18.84
C PHE A 11 -6.91 8.41 -17.88
N GLN A 12 -8.14 8.28 -18.37
CA GLN A 12 -9.12 7.40 -17.74
C GLN A 12 -8.67 5.97 -18.04
N CYS A 13 -7.75 5.44 -17.23
CA CYS A 13 -7.72 4.01 -16.99
C CYS A 13 -9.14 3.62 -16.57
N SER A 14 -9.82 2.83 -17.39
CA SER A 14 -11.14 2.30 -17.07
C SER A 14 -11.00 1.29 -15.93
N TYR A 15 -10.87 1.81 -14.72
CA TYR A 15 -10.99 1.03 -13.51
C TYR A 15 -12.41 0.50 -13.45
N ASN A 16 -12.59 -0.79 -13.72
CA ASN A 16 -13.85 -1.48 -13.55
C ASN A 16 -13.85 -2.17 -12.17
N PRO A 17 -14.41 -1.53 -11.12
CA PRO A 17 -14.37 -2.06 -9.75
C PRO A 17 -15.11 -3.40 -9.58
N LYS A 18 -15.99 -3.78 -10.52
CA LYS A 18 -16.90 -4.93 -10.35
C LYS A 18 -16.23 -6.30 -10.48
N ASN A 19 -15.02 -6.38 -11.03
CA ASN A 19 -14.28 -7.64 -11.22
C ASN A 19 -12.88 -7.63 -10.57
N TYR A 20 -12.55 -6.61 -9.78
CA TYR A 20 -11.25 -6.52 -9.14
C TYR A 20 -11.21 -7.36 -7.85
N LYS A 21 -10.55 -8.51 -7.89
CA LYS A 21 -10.22 -9.26 -6.68
C LYS A 21 -8.89 -8.75 -6.13
N LYS A 22 -8.93 -8.12 -4.96
CA LYS A 22 -7.74 -7.68 -4.23
C LYS A 22 -6.76 -8.87 -4.08
N PRO A 23 -5.49 -8.75 -4.50
CA PRO A 23 -4.51 -9.83 -4.38
C PRO A 23 -4.30 -10.20 -2.92
N ALA A 24 -3.88 -11.43 -2.63
CA ALA A 24 -3.64 -11.81 -1.24
C ALA A 24 -2.55 -10.92 -0.61
N PHE A 25 -2.71 -10.60 0.66
CA PHE A 25 -1.83 -9.68 1.39
C PHE A 25 -0.34 -10.05 1.27
N HIS A 26 0.00 -11.33 1.43
CA HIS A 26 1.38 -11.79 1.32
C HIS A 26 1.93 -11.61 -0.12
N ASP A 27 1.11 -11.87 -1.14
CA ASP A 27 1.52 -11.68 -2.53
C ASP A 27 1.81 -10.20 -2.82
N LEU A 28 1.04 -9.27 -2.25
CA LEU A 28 1.31 -7.84 -2.34
C LEU A 28 2.65 -7.48 -1.74
N GLU A 29 2.93 -7.94 -0.52
CA GLU A 29 4.18 -7.65 0.17
C GLU A 29 5.40 -8.15 -0.60
N VAL A 30 5.31 -9.35 -1.16
CA VAL A 30 6.37 -9.91 -2.04
C VAL A 30 6.53 -9.07 -3.30
N ARG A 31 5.44 -8.70 -3.98
CA ARG A 31 5.51 -7.89 -5.20
C ARG A 31 6.07 -6.48 -4.96
N ILE A 32 5.67 -5.83 -3.87
CA ILE A 32 6.20 -4.51 -3.48
C ILE A 32 7.70 -4.63 -3.21
N THR A 33 8.10 -5.59 -2.37
CA THR A 33 9.52 -5.81 -2.02
C THR A 33 10.36 -6.08 -3.27
N ASN A 34 9.88 -6.94 -4.18
CA ASN A 34 10.58 -7.24 -5.42
C ASN A 34 10.67 -6.01 -6.33
N SER A 35 9.60 -5.23 -6.47
CA SER A 35 9.59 -4.02 -7.29
C SER A 35 10.56 -2.96 -6.76
N LEU A 36 10.68 -2.83 -5.43
CA LEU A 36 11.62 -1.91 -4.79
C LEU A 36 13.08 -2.35 -4.95
N THR A 37 13.35 -3.65 -4.82
CA THR A 37 14.74 -4.17 -4.77
C THR A 37 15.28 -4.62 -6.14
N LYS A 38 14.39 -4.99 -7.06
CA LYS A 38 14.71 -5.50 -8.41
C LYS A 38 13.74 -4.88 -9.43
N PRO A 39 13.78 -3.56 -9.65
CA PRO A 39 12.84 -2.87 -10.53
C PRO A 39 12.97 -3.35 -11.99
N GLU A 40 11.86 -3.85 -12.52
CA GLU A 40 11.71 -4.20 -13.93
C GLU A 40 11.19 -3.02 -14.76
N ALA A 41 11.48 -3.00 -16.05
CA ALA A 41 11.05 -1.89 -16.91
C ALA A 41 9.52 -1.79 -16.93
N ASN A 42 8.98 -0.57 -16.85
CA ASN A 42 7.53 -0.28 -16.85
C ASN A 42 6.73 -0.89 -15.69
N GLY A 43 7.37 -1.34 -14.61
CA GLY A 43 6.71 -1.87 -13.41
C GLY A 43 6.14 -0.81 -12.45
N GLY A 44 6.32 0.48 -12.74
CA GLY A 44 6.00 1.58 -11.83
C GLY A 44 4.53 1.68 -11.45
N GLU A 45 3.63 1.63 -12.43
CA GLU A 45 2.18 1.68 -12.19
C GLU A 45 1.72 0.50 -11.31
N GLN A 46 2.28 -0.69 -11.55
CA GLN A 46 1.96 -1.87 -10.76
C GLN A 46 2.43 -1.71 -9.31
N LEU A 47 3.61 -1.13 -9.07
CA LEU A 47 4.09 -0.83 -7.73
C LEU A 47 3.19 0.17 -7.00
N LEU A 48 2.82 1.29 -7.64
CA LEU A 48 1.91 2.28 -7.03
C LEU A 48 0.55 1.66 -6.69
N ARG A 49 0.01 0.86 -7.60
CA ARG A 49 -1.24 0.10 -7.38
C ARG A 49 -1.11 -0.88 -6.22
N ASP A 50 0.00 -1.60 -6.12
CA ASP A 50 0.23 -2.55 -5.04
C ASP A 50 0.37 -1.85 -3.68
N LEU A 51 1.05 -0.70 -3.63
CA LEU A 51 1.13 0.13 -2.43
C LEU A 51 -0.25 0.63 -2.00
N PHE A 52 -1.05 1.15 -2.92
CA PHE A 52 -2.42 1.59 -2.63
C PHE A 52 -3.28 0.43 -2.08
N ASN A 53 -3.22 -0.76 -2.70
CA ASN A 53 -3.93 -1.92 -2.19
C ASN A 53 -3.46 -2.35 -0.80
N TYR A 54 -2.17 -2.20 -0.52
CA TYR A 54 -1.61 -2.49 0.79
C TYR A 54 -2.12 -1.49 1.84
N PHE A 55 -2.12 -0.19 1.53
CA PHE A 55 -2.73 0.85 2.35
C PHE A 55 -4.19 0.49 2.68
N SER A 56 -5.02 0.21 1.66
CA SER A 56 -6.41 -0.19 1.89
C SER A 56 -6.52 -1.46 2.73
N TYR A 57 -5.53 -2.37 2.72
CA TYR A 57 -5.56 -3.56 3.58
C TYR A 57 -5.38 -3.20 5.05
N LEU A 58 -4.56 -2.20 5.36
CA LEU A 58 -4.39 -1.74 6.73
C LEU A 58 -5.65 -1.00 7.22
N ASP A 59 -6.21 -0.12 6.39
CA ASP A 59 -7.47 0.59 6.67
C ASP A 59 -8.66 -0.37 6.90
N ASP A 60 -8.79 -1.41 6.04
CA ASP A 60 -9.77 -2.49 6.22
C ASP A 60 -9.58 -3.20 7.58
N ILE A 61 -8.34 -3.45 7.99
CA ILE A 61 -8.01 -4.09 9.27
C ILE A 61 -8.43 -3.19 10.44
N ASP A 62 -8.10 -1.90 10.41
CA ASP A 62 -8.47 -0.96 11.48
C ASP A 62 -9.99 -0.91 11.64
N THR A 63 -10.70 -0.71 10.53
CA THR A 63 -12.16 -0.65 10.47
C THR A 63 -12.80 -1.92 11.03
N MET A 64 -12.27 -3.11 10.68
CA MET A 64 -12.74 -4.38 11.23
C MET A 64 -12.53 -4.48 12.75
N ILE A 65 -11.36 -4.07 13.25
CA ILE A 65 -11.04 -4.17 14.68
C ILE A 65 -11.92 -3.23 15.50
N ASP A 66 -12.15 -2.01 15.01
CA ASP A 66 -13.03 -1.01 15.63
C ASP A 66 -14.49 -1.46 15.59
N GLY A 67 -14.90 -2.13 14.52
CA GLY A 67 -16.18 -2.84 14.39
C GLY A 67 -16.31 -4.10 15.25
N ASN A 68 -15.31 -4.44 16.07
CA ASN A 68 -15.22 -5.70 16.85
C ASN A 68 -15.28 -6.99 16.00
N ASP A 69 -14.91 -6.94 14.73
CA ASP A 69 -14.71 -8.12 13.90
C ASP A 69 -13.35 -8.76 14.19
N THR A 70 -13.39 -9.96 14.78
CA THR A 70 -12.19 -10.76 15.09
C THR A 70 -11.36 -11.14 13.86
N THR A 71 -11.90 -11.03 12.64
CA THR A 71 -11.17 -11.18 11.39
C THR A 71 -10.08 -10.13 11.23
N GLY A 72 -10.33 -8.89 11.65
CA GLY A 72 -9.32 -7.83 11.66
C GLY A 72 -8.11 -8.19 12.52
N LEU A 73 -8.34 -8.71 13.73
CA LEU A 73 -7.25 -9.18 14.62
C LEU A 73 -6.46 -10.33 14.00
N ARG A 74 -7.15 -11.29 13.35
CA ARG A 74 -6.49 -12.40 12.65
C ARG A 74 -5.65 -11.92 11.46
N MET A 75 -6.09 -10.88 10.76
CA MET A 75 -5.35 -10.27 9.66
C MET A 75 -4.16 -9.47 10.16
N LEU A 76 -4.30 -8.70 11.25
CA LEU A 76 -3.21 -7.98 11.90
C LEU A 76 -2.08 -8.93 12.33
N LEU A 77 -2.42 -10.10 12.87
CA LEU A 77 -1.43 -11.14 13.19
C LEU A 77 -0.66 -11.65 11.97
N LYS A 78 -1.23 -11.61 10.76
CA LYS A 78 -0.54 -11.97 9.51
C LYS A 78 0.44 -10.89 9.04
N VAL A 79 0.14 -9.61 9.31
CA VAL A 79 1.10 -8.51 9.11
C VAL A 79 2.30 -8.70 10.03
N GLY A 80 2.03 -9.10 11.29
CA GLY A 80 3.06 -9.35 12.29
C GLY A 80 3.52 -8.07 12.99
N THR A 81 4.14 -8.21 14.16
CA THR A 81 4.46 -7.06 15.04
C THR A 81 5.55 -6.14 14.50
N GLN A 82 6.33 -6.60 13.53
CA GLN A 82 7.39 -5.80 12.89
C GLN A 82 6.86 -4.89 11.77
N GLY A 83 5.60 -5.07 11.37
CA GLY A 83 4.98 -4.29 10.30
C GLY A 83 5.35 -4.78 8.90
N PRO A 84 5.03 -3.96 7.88
CA PRO A 84 5.24 -4.30 6.49
C PRO A 84 6.72 -4.61 6.20
N ALA A 85 7.01 -5.80 5.67
CA ALA A 85 8.38 -6.24 5.43
C ALA A 85 9.13 -5.31 4.45
N PHE A 86 8.41 -4.71 3.50
CA PHE A 86 9.01 -3.81 2.52
C PHE A 86 9.52 -2.48 3.11
N PHE A 87 9.14 -2.10 4.33
CA PHE A 87 9.76 -0.94 5.00
C PHE A 87 11.21 -1.17 5.39
N ASN A 88 11.63 -2.43 5.51
CA ASN A 88 13.02 -2.78 5.76
C ASN A 88 13.82 -2.97 4.45
N ALA A 89 13.17 -2.82 3.29
CA ALA A 89 13.84 -2.96 2.00
C ALA A 89 14.65 -1.71 1.68
N THR A 90 15.95 -1.88 1.41
CA THR A 90 16.78 -0.80 0.85
C THR A 90 16.55 -0.72 -0.66
N TYR A 91 16.19 0.45 -1.16
CA TYR A 91 15.98 0.70 -2.60
C TYR A 91 16.69 1.98 -3.05
N ASP A 92 17.01 2.04 -4.35
CA ASP A 92 17.61 3.20 -5.00
C ASP A 92 16.54 3.95 -5.81
N LEU A 93 16.12 5.11 -5.31
CA LEU A 93 15.09 5.93 -5.97
C LEU A 93 15.49 6.36 -7.38
N GLY A 94 16.78 6.64 -7.64
CA GLY A 94 17.27 7.00 -8.96
C GLY A 94 17.13 5.83 -9.94
N LEU A 95 17.39 4.61 -9.48
CA LEU A 95 17.16 3.39 -10.25
C LEU A 95 15.67 3.15 -10.52
N LEU A 96 14.81 3.32 -9.50
CA LEU A 96 13.36 3.21 -9.67
C LEU A 96 12.86 4.20 -10.72
N LYS A 97 13.24 5.48 -10.60
CA LYS A 97 12.88 6.52 -11.58
C LYS A 97 13.26 6.13 -13.00
N LYS A 98 14.51 5.68 -13.18
CA LYS A 98 15.01 5.26 -14.49
C LYS A 98 14.30 4.03 -15.05
N LYS A 99 14.03 3.02 -14.22
CA LYS A 99 13.45 1.74 -14.67
C LYS A 99 11.95 1.84 -14.92
N PHE A 100 11.24 2.57 -14.06
CA PHE A 100 9.81 2.75 -14.15
C PHE A 100 9.41 3.92 -15.05
N VAL A 101 10.39 4.70 -15.52
CA VAL A 101 10.16 5.91 -16.33
C VAL A 101 9.30 6.92 -15.56
N TRP A 102 9.54 7.00 -14.24
CA TRP A 102 8.79 7.91 -13.37
C TRP A 102 9.22 9.35 -13.56
N ASP A 103 8.24 10.23 -13.59
CA ASP A 103 8.44 11.67 -13.44
C ASP A 103 8.41 12.09 -11.96
N GLU A 104 8.43 13.39 -11.69
CA GLU A 104 8.39 13.88 -10.31
C GLU A 104 7.02 13.69 -9.63
N ALA A 105 5.93 13.62 -10.39
CA ALA A 105 4.60 13.38 -9.86
C ALA A 105 4.48 11.92 -9.39
N ASP A 106 4.98 10.96 -10.17
CA ASP A 106 5.02 9.55 -9.79
C ASP A 106 5.87 9.34 -8.52
N VAL A 107 7.02 10.03 -8.43
CA VAL A 107 7.90 9.97 -7.25
C VAL A 107 7.20 10.56 -6.03
N PHE A 108 6.47 11.67 -6.21
CA PHE A 108 5.67 12.27 -5.16
C PHE A 108 4.59 11.29 -4.68
N GLU A 109 3.81 10.70 -5.59
CA GLU A 109 2.76 9.73 -5.27
C GLU A 109 3.32 8.50 -4.54
N PHE A 110 4.46 7.98 -4.99
CA PHE A 110 5.17 6.89 -4.32
C PHE A 110 5.53 7.26 -2.87
N HIS A 111 6.13 8.42 -2.66
CA HIS A 111 6.54 8.85 -1.32
C HIS A 111 5.36 9.14 -0.39
N ASP A 112 4.30 9.75 -0.92
CA ASP A 112 3.08 10.05 -0.16
C ASP A 112 2.39 8.76 0.26
N THR A 113 2.20 7.82 -0.68
CA THR A 113 1.60 6.52 -0.38
C THR A 113 2.42 5.73 0.65
N MET A 114 3.76 5.75 0.57
CA MET A 114 4.62 5.11 1.57
C MET A 114 4.46 5.72 2.97
N LYS A 115 4.28 7.04 3.06
CA LYS A 115 4.00 7.73 4.34
C LYS A 115 2.62 7.39 4.88
N ASP A 116 1.62 7.33 4.02
CA ASP A 116 0.26 6.97 4.41
C ASP A 116 0.20 5.54 4.96
N ILE A 117 0.91 4.59 4.32
CA ILE A 117 1.04 3.22 4.84
C ILE A 117 1.75 3.21 6.21
N ASP A 118 2.80 4.00 6.40
CA ASP A 118 3.52 4.06 7.69
C ASP A 118 2.64 4.66 8.79
N TYR A 119 1.89 5.70 8.46
CA TYR A 119 0.92 6.30 9.35
C TYR A 119 -0.17 5.29 9.74
N GLU A 120 -0.77 4.62 8.75
CA GLU A 120 -1.84 3.64 8.98
C GLU A 120 -1.34 2.44 9.79
N TRP A 121 -0.12 1.98 9.51
CA TRP A 121 0.52 0.94 10.30
C TRP A 121 0.67 1.34 11.78
N LYS A 122 1.05 2.58 12.07
CA LYS A 122 1.15 3.10 13.45
C LYS A 122 -0.21 3.17 14.14
N LEU A 123 -1.30 3.33 13.41
CA LEU A 123 -2.65 3.26 13.98
C LEU A 123 -3.01 1.82 14.31
N VAL A 124 -2.99 0.95 13.30
CA VAL A 124 -3.42 -0.44 13.41
C VAL A 124 -2.58 -1.22 14.43
N SER A 125 -1.27 -0.98 14.48
CA SER A 125 -0.36 -1.67 15.41
C SER A 125 -0.68 -1.42 16.89
N LYS A 126 -1.39 -0.34 17.24
CA LYS A 126 -1.86 -0.10 18.62
C LYS A 126 -2.79 -1.21 19.10
N HIS A 127 -3.49 -1.88 18.18
CA HIS A 127 -4.39 -2.98 18.51
C HIS A 127 -3.68 -4.27 18.94
N PHE A 128 -2.35 -4.42 18.75
CA PHE A 128 -1.62 -5.55 19.33
C PHE A 128 -1.69 -5.58 20.87
N ALA A 129 -1.83 -4.41 21.52
CA ALA A 129 -2.07 -4.37 22.95
C ALA A 129 -3.43 -4.99 23.33
N LYS A 130 -4.46 -4.81 22.48
CA LYS A 130 -5.80 -5.43 22.62
C LYS A 130 -5.70 -6.96 22.45
N ILE A 131 -4.86 -7.44 21.52
CA ILE A 131 -4.60 -8.88 21.34
C ILE A 131 -3.94 -9.49 22.59
N ASN A 132 -2.86 -8.90 23.09
CA ASN A 132 -2.15 -9.42 24.26
C ASN A 132 -3.02 -9.48 25.52
N ARG A 133 -3.90 -8.49 25.73
CA ARG A 133 -4.89 -8.54 26.82
C ARG A 133 -5.91 -9.67 26.64
N THR A 134 -6.34 -9.92 25.42
CA THR A 134 -7.36 -10.96 25.12
C THR A 134 -6.79 -12.37 25.24
N LEU A 135 -5.52 -12.58 24.86
CA LEU A 135 -4.84 -13.88 24.96
C LEU A 135 -4.42 -14.23 26.39
N ASN A 136 -4.05 -13.24 27.22
CA ASN A 136 -3.66 -13.46 28.62
C ASN A 136 -4.86 -13.63 29.59
N MET A 137 -6.10 -13.56 29.10
CA MET A 137 -7.33 -13.83 29.87
C MET A 137 -7.90 -15.25 29.63
N ARG A 138 -7.17 -16.11 28.91
CA ARG A 138 -7.46 -17.54 28.74
C ARG A 138 -6.36 -18.36 29.38
#